data_AF-A0A7Y3L1A5-F1
#
_entry.id   AF-A0A7Y3L1A5-F1
#
_cell.length_a   1.000
_cell.length_b   1.000
_cell.length_c   1.000
_cell.angle_alpha   90.00
_cell.angle_beta   90.00
_cell.angle_gamma   90.00
#
_symmetry.space_group_name_H-M   'P 1'
#
loop_
_entity.id
_entity.type
_entity.pdbx_description
1 polymer ?
#
loop_
_entity_poly.entity_id
_entity_poly.type
_entity_poly.pdbx_seq_one_letter_code
_entity_poly.pdbx_strand_id
1 'polypeptide(L)'
;MLMLLFLAALLPPTPARAESFQAWAARGARQTRRGDDRSALEAYTNALASWKNADGKSARAKVYCARAGLRERAGDAAGATSDYTECLAVETRNARAFDRRGRLRLKAGRVPAALDDFYKSVAADIGYGPAYYDRARAYLRQGDKAFAREDYRRACELGVTAACAKSGRRGAGAKKKNRPSLAALTASCRAAAQACAHEGATFGDCVAKAPVCERSKAADCCPSACARALRRALDAGRSDAAAFRDVFSGPRCAR
;
A
#
# COMPACT_ATOMS: atom_id res chain seq x y z
N MET A 1 -78.81 13.33 -22.36
CA MET A 1 -77.57 13.51 -23.15
C MET A 1 -76.39 13.30 -22.21
N LEU A 2 -75.50 12.40 -22.62
CA LEU A 2 -74.47 11.70 -21.87
C LEU A 2 -73.54 12.58 -21.01
N MET A 3 -73.39 12.20 -19.74
CA MET A 3 -72.25 12.55 -18.89
C MET A 3 -70.96 11.95 -19.50
N LEU A 4 -70.03 12.81 -19.90
CA LEU A 4 -68.67 12.41 -20.25
C LEU A 4 -67.90 12.10 -18.96
N LEU A 5 -67.74 10.80 -18.69
CA LEU A 5 -66.90 10.23 -17.64
C LEU A 5 -65.45 10.67 -17.81
N PHE A 6 -64.94 11.45 -16.84
CA PHE A 6 -63.51 11.67 -16.62
C PHE A 6 -62.88 10.34 -16.17
N LEU A 7 -62.35 9.57 -17.11
CA LEU A 7 -61.53 8.40 -16.82
C LEU A 7 -60.14 8.88 -16.37
N ALA A 8 -60.01 9.22 -15.09
CA ALA A 8 -58.71 9.49 -14.47
C ALA A 8 -57.90 8.18 -14.49
N ALA A 9 -56.95 8.10 -15.42
CA ALA A 9 -56.05 6.96 -15.54
C ALA A 9 -55.17 6.87 -14.28
N LEU A 10 -55.53 5.94 -13.39
CA LEU A 10 -54.69 5.45 -12.30
C LEU A 10 -53.54 4.64 -12.92
N LEU A 11 -52.55 5.31 -13.52
CA LEU A 11 -51.27 4.65 -13.79
C LEU A 11 -50.65 4.29 -12.43
N PRO A 12 -50.26 3.02 -12.19
CA PRO A 12 -49.51 2.68 -10.99
C PRO A 12 -48.24 3.53 -10.96
N PRO A 13 -47.77 3.99 -9.78
CA PRO A 13 -46.52 4.71 -9.69
C PRO A 13 -45.43 3.87 -10.35
N THR A 14 -44.80 4.41 -11.40
CA THR A 14 -43.69 3.72 -12.06
C THR A 14 -42.66 3.37 -10.99
N PRO A 15 -42.24 2.10 -10.85
CA PRO A 15 -41.23 1.76 -9.85
C PRO A 15 -40.01 2.63 -10.13
N ALA A 16 -39.59 3.40 -9.12
CA ALA A 16 -38.41 4.25 -9.23
C ALA A 16 -37.27 3.40 -9.78
N ARG A 17 -36.77 3.75 -10.97
CA ARG A 17 -35.77 2.95 -11.66
C ARG A 17 -34.60 2.74 -10.71
N ALA A 18 -34.33 1.48 -10.35
CA ALA A 18 -33.25 1.15 -9.45
C ALA A 18 -31.96 1.79 -9.97
N GLU A 19 -31.37 2.67 -9.16
CA GLU A 19 -30.21 3.44 -9.57
C GLU A 19 -29.02 2.51 -9.85
N SER A 20 -28.25 2.84 -10.89
CA SER A 20 -27.09 2.05 -11.27
C SER A 20 -25.95 2.17 -10.26
N PHE A 21 -25.04 1.19 -10.27
CA PHE A 21 -23.80 1.23 -9.51
C PHE A 21 -23.07 2.57 -9.66
N GLN A 22 -22.95 3.06 -10.90
CA GLN A 22 -22.26 4.32 -11.20
C GLN A 22 -22.97 5.54 -10.62
N ALA A 23 -24.31 5.57 -10.65
CA ALA A 23 -25.09 6.67 -10.09
C ALA A 23 -24.88 6.78 -8.57
N TRP A 24 -24.95 5.64 -7.87
CA TRP A 24 -24.67 5.56 -6.44
C TRP A 24 -23.23 5.91 -6.09
N ALA A 25 -22.25 5.38 -6.83
CA ALA A 25 -20.84 5.68 -6.61
C ALA A 25 -20.53 7.18 -6.81
N ALA A 26 -21.11 7.80 -7.84
CA ALA A 26 -20.98 9.22 -8.09
C ALA A 26 -21.64 10.07 -6.99
N ARG A 27 -22.80 9.63 -6.46
CA ARG A 27 -23.46 10.26 -5.32
C ARG A 27 -22.59 10.22 -4.07
N GLY A 28 -22.06 9.05 -3.71
CA GLY A 28 -21.17 8.88 -2.56
C GLY A 28 -19.91 9.76 -2.66
N ALA A 29 -19.34 9.89 -3.87
CA ALA A 29 -18.20 10.77 -4.10
C ALA A 29 -18.53 12.26 -3.91
N ARG A 30 -19.71 12.71 -4.36
CA ARG A 30 -20.18 14.08 -4.13
C ARG A 30 -20.42 14.37 -2.64
N GLN A 31 -21.04 13.44 -1.93
CA GLN A 31 -21.30 13.57 -0.49
C GLN A 31 -20.01 13.58 0.33
N THR A 32 -19.05 12.71 0.00
CA THR A 32 -17.71 12.71 0.62
C THR A 32 -17.02 14.06 0.46
N ARG A 33 -17.10 14.68 -0.73
CA ARG A 33 -16.53 16.03 -0.97
C ARG A 33 -17.21 17.13 -0.17
N ARG A 34 -18.48 16.94 0.22
CA ARG A 34 -19.24 17.86 1.07
C ARG A 34 -19.03 17.60 2.57
N GLY A 35 -18.31 16.55 2.94
CA GLY A 35 -18.15 16.12 4.33
C GLY A 35 -19.36 15.39 4.91
N ASP A 36 -20.34 15.04 4.08
CA ASP A 36 -21.51 14.27 4.49
C ASP A 36 -21.17 12.77 4.47
N ASP A 37 -20.46 12.35 5.51
CA ASP A 37 -19.93 10.99 5.62
C ASP A 37 -21.03 9.94 5.79
N ARG A 38 -22.13 10.30 6.47
CA ARG A 38 -23.25 9.38 6.71
C ARG A 38 -23.95 9.04 5.39
N SER A 39 -24.35 10.04 4.61
CA SER A 39 -25.01 9.75 3.34
C SER A 39 -24.04 9.17 2.31
N ALA A 40 -22.75 9.52 2.36
CA ALA A 40 -21.75 8.90 1.51
C ALA A 40 -21.60 7.39 1.79
N LEU A 41 -21.60 6.97 3.07
CA LEU A 41 -21.57 5.56 3.46
C LEU A 41 -22.75 4.78 2.91
N GLU A 42 -23.95 5.35 3.01
CA GLU A 42 -25.17 4.77 2.47
C GLU A 42 -25.09 4.63 0.94
N ALA A 43 -24.70 5.71 0.26
CA ALA A 43 -24.58 5.71 -1.20
C ALA A 43 -23.56 4.69 -1.71
N TYR A 44 -22.39 4.57 -1.09
CA TYR A 44 -21.43 3.53 -1.46
C TYR A 44 -21.89 2.11 -1.12
N THR A 45 -22.71 1.95 -0.08
CA THR A 45 -23.31 0.65 0.24
C THR A 45 -24.32 0.24 -0.82
N ASN A 46 -25.20 1.16 -1.23
CA ASN A 46 -26.15 0.92 -2.32
C ASN A 46 -25.46 0.73 -3.67
N ALA A 47 -24.31 1.41 -3.91
CA ALA A 47 -23.48 1.14 -5.07
C ALA A 47 -23.06 -0.33 -5.09
N LEU A 48 -22.43 -0.82 -4.02
CA LEU A 48 -21.95 -2.20 -3.95
C LEU A 48 -23.08 -3.24 -4.03
N ALA A 49 -24.26 -2.93 -3.49
CA ALA A 49 -25.45 -3.79 -3.59
C ALA A 49 -26.02 -3.86 -5.03
N SER A 50 -25.86 -2.79 -5.81
CA SER A 50 -26.33 -2.71 -7.21
C SER A 50 -25.26 -3.11 -8.24
N TRP A 51 -24.05 -3.48 -7.79
CA TRP A 51 -22.94 -3.85 -8.65
C TRP A 51 -23.23 -5.11 -9.46
N LYS A 52 -22.89 -5.06 -10.75
CA LYS A 52 -22.91 -6.19 -11.68
C LYS A 52 -21.52 -6.38 -12.28
N ASN A 53 -21.24 -7.60 -12.76
CA ASN A 53 -19.95 -7.91 -13.40
C ASN A 53 -19.60 -6.94 -14.53
N ALA A 54 -20.60 -6.47 -15.28
CA ALA A 54 -20.45 -5.50 -16.37
C ALA A 54 -19.94 -4.11 -15.91
N ASP A 55 -20.12 -3.73 -14.63
CA ASP A 55 -19.63 -2.45 -14.10
C ASP A 55 -18.11 -2.41 -13.88
N GLY A 56 -17.45 -3.58 -13.93
CA GLY A 56 -16.00 -3.71 -13.83
C GLY A 56 -15.49 -3.82 -12.38
N LYS A 57 -14.51 -4.72 -12.17
CA LYS A 57 -13.93 -5.00 -10.85
C LYS A 57 -13.14 -3.81 -10.29
N SER A 58 -12.42 -3.06 -11.13
CA SER A 58 -11.66 -1.87 -10.70
C SER A 58 -12.58 -0.76 -10.19
N ALA A 59 -13.75 -0.57 -10.80
CA ALA A 59 -14.73 0.41 -10.31
C ALA A 59 -15.28 0.01 -8.93
N ARG A 60 -15.58 -1.28 -8.75
CA ARG A 60 -15.98 -1.84 -7.44
C ARG A 60 -14.90 -1.65 -6.38
N ALA A 61 -13.64 -1.93 -6.72
CA ALA A 61 -12.51 -1.77 -5.82
C ALA A 61 -12.34 -0.33 -5.33
N LYS A 62 -12.51 0.66 -6.22
CA LYS A 62 -12.50 2.08 -5.85
C LYS A 62 -13.60 2.43 -4.85
N VAL A 63 -14.81 1.88 -5.03
CA VAL A 63 -15.92 2.06 -4.09
C VAL A 63 -15.61 1.44 -2.73
N TYR A 64 -15.07 0.22 -2.70
CA TYR A 64 -14.59 -0.38 -1.45
C TYR A 64 -13.55 0.49 -0.74
N CYS A 65 -12.54 0.97 -1.46
CA CYS A 65 -11.52 1.86 -0.90
C CYS A 65 -12.11 3.16 -0.32
N ALA A 66 -13.08 3.75 -1.01
CA ALA A 66 -13.76 4.97 -0.55
C ALA A 66 -14.61 4.71 0.71
N ARG A 67 -15.40 3.63 0.70
CA ARG A 67 -16.23 3.23 1.84
C ARG A 67 -15.39 2.83 3.06
N ALA A 68 -14.26 2.16 2.87
CA ALA A 68 -13.33 1.82 3.94
C ALA A 68 -12.84 3.07 4.69
N GLY A 69 -12.47 4.13 3.96
CA GLY A 69 -12.02 5.38 4.56
C GLY A 69 -13.12 6.12 5.32
N LEU A 70 -14.38 5.97 4.91
CA LEU A 70 -15.54 6.49 5.64
C LEU A 70 -15.83 5.69 6.91
N ARG A 71 -15.80 4.35 6.82
CA ARG A 71 -15.96 3.46 7.98
C ARG A 71 -14.87 3.67 9.02
N GLU A 72 -13.63 3.91 8.59
CA GLU A 72 -12.53 4.30 9.48
C GLU A 72 -12.86 5.57 10.27
N ARG A 73 -13.42 6.61 9.62
CA ARG A 73 -13.81 7.87 10.29
C ARG A 73 -15.01 7.68 11.22
N ALA A 74 -15.93 6.79 10.86
CA ALA A 74 -17.07 6.42 11.69
C ALA A 74 -16.71 5.49 12.87
N GLY A 75 -15.46 5.06 12.99
CA GLY A 75 -15.00 4.16 14.05
C GLY A 75 -15.26 2.66 13.79
N ASP A 76 -15.86 2.30 12.65
CA ASP A 76 -16.05 0.91 12.23
C ASP A 76 -14.75 0.33 11.66
N ALA A 77 -13.82 -0.02 12.56
CA ALA A 77 -12.51 -0.54 12.20
C ALA A 77 -12.60 -1.93 11.50
N ALA A 78 -13.58 -2.75 11.88
CA ALA A 78 -13.77 -4.08 11.31
C ALA A 78 -14.26 -4.00 9.86
N GLY A 79 -15.34 -3.23 9.63
CA GLY A 79 -15.86 -3.00 8.28
C GLY A 79 -14.87 -2.26 7.38
N ALA A 80 -14.10 -1.31 7.92
CA ALA A 80 -13.03 -0.65 7.17
C ALA A 80 -11.92 -1.64 6.76
N THR A 81 -11.50 -2.54 7.66
CA THR A 81 -10.47 -3.56 7.36
C THR A 81 -10.95 -4.53 6.28
N SER A 82 -12.22 -4.93 6.33
CA SER A 82 -12.85 -5.77 5.31
C SER A 82 -12.89 -5.06 3.95
N ASP A 83 -13.38 -3.83 3.88
CA ASP A 83 -13.45 -3.08 2.64
C ASP A 83 -12.06 -2.77 2.05
N TYR A 84 -11.05 -2.48 2.87
CA TYR A 84 -9.68 -2.35 2.37
C TYR A 84 -9.15 -3.65 1.77
N THR A 85 -9.54 -4.79 2.33
CA THR A 85 -9.14 -6.10 1.80
C THR A 85 -9.74 -6.36 0.43
N GLU A 86 -11.04 -6.07 0.26
CA GLU A 86 -11.70 -6.15 -1.04
C GLU A 86 -11.11 -5.19 -2.07
N CYS A 87 -10.76 -3.96 -1.66
CA CYS A 87 -10.09 -3.01 -2.54
C CYS A 87 -8.72 -3.52 -3.00
N LEU A 88 -7.89 -3.99 -2.05
CA LEU A 88 -6.51 -4.43 -2.30
C LEU A 88 -6.43 -5.75 -3.09
N ALA A 89 -7.51 -6.53 -3.16
CA ALA A 89 -7.59 -7.70 -4.03
C ALA A 89 -7.52 -7.34 -5.53
N VAL A 90 -7.87 -6.10 -5.89
CA VAL A 90 -7.81 -5.59 -7.27
C VAL A 90 -6.75 -4.51 -7.42
N GLU A 91 -6.71 -3.56 -6.49
CA GLU A 91 -5.77 -2.44 -6.48
C GLU A 91 -4.48 -2.83 -5.72
N THR A 92 -3.75 -3.82 -6.24
CA THR A 92 -2.60 -4.46 -5.57
C THR A 92 -1.39 -3.55 -5.36
N ARG A 93 -1.40 -2.33 -5.90
CA ARG A 93 -0.34 -1.32 -5.75
C ARG A 93 -0.85 -0.03 -5.07
N ASN A 94 -1.94 -0.11 -4.33
CA ASN A 94 -2.47 1.04 -3.60
C ASN A 94 -1.78 1.22 -2.25
N ALA A 95 -0.67 1.97 -2.24
CA ALA A 95 0.12 2.25 -1.04
C ALA A 95 -0.75 2.78 0.11
N ARG A 96 -1.59 3.80 -0.17
CA ARG A 96 -2.47 4.38 0.83
C ARG A 96 -3.43 3.36 1.45
N ALA A 97 -4.01 2.45 0.67
CA ALA A 97 -4.94 1.45 1.19
C ALA A 97 -4.24 0.42 2.08
N PHE A 98 -3.05 -0.05 1.69
CA PHE A 98 -2.22 -0.91 2.56
C PHE A 98 -1.91 -0.22 3.88
N ASP A 99 -1.41 1.01 3.83
CA ASP A 99 -1.09 1.81 5.00
C ASP A 99 -2.31 2.06 5.93
N ARG A 100 -3.49 2.34 5.36
CA ARG A 100 -4.75 2.46 6.13
C ARG A 100 -5.11 1.15 6.82
N ARG A 101 -5.06 0.02 6.11
CA ARG A 101 -5.35 -1.30 6.69
C ARG A 101 -4.34 -1.68 7.77
N GLY A 102 -3.06 -1.41 7.53
CA GLY A 102 -1.98 -1.61 8.49
C GLY A 102 -2.19 -0.81 9.77
N ARG A 103 -2.61 0.46 9.67
CA ARG A 103 -2.97 1.26 10.86
C ARG A 103 -4.10 0.65 11.68
N LEU A 104 -5.16 0.15 11.02
CA LEU A 104 -6.28 -0.49 11.71
C LEU A 104 -5.82 -1.76 12.43
N ARG A 105 -5.01 -2.60 11.77
CA ARG A 105 -4.43 -3.81 12.36
C ARG A 105 -3.49 -3.49 13.53
N LEU A 106 -2.70 -2.43 13.41
CA LEU A 106 -1.80 -1.96 14.47
C LEU A 106 -2.58 -1.51 15.71
N LYS A 107 -3.68 -0.77 15.51
CA LYS A 107 -4.60 -0.37 16.59
C LYS A 107 -5.22 -1.58 17.28
N ALA A 108 -5.54 -2.63 16.51
CA ALA A 108 -6.05 -3.90 17.02
C ALA A 108 -4.97 -4.81 17.65
N GLY A 109 -3.73 -4.34 17.82
CA GLY A 109 -2.63 -5.13 18.40
C GLY A 109 -2.04 -6.21 17.48
N ARG A 110 -2.52 -6.31 16.23
CA ARG A 110 -2.03 -7.28 15.24
C ARG A 110 -0.77 -6.76 14.56
N VAL A 111 0.31 -6.62 15.33
CA VAL A 111 1.56 -5.97 14.89
C VAL A 111 2.21 -6.66 13.67
N PRO A 112 2.33 -8.00 13.60
CA PRO A 112 2.91 -8.66 12.42
C PRO A 112 2.11 -8.38 11.13
N ALA A 113 0.78 -8.47 11.20
CA ALA A 113 -0.08 -8.19 10.06
C ALA A 113 -0.07 -6.70 9.64
N ALA A 114 0.13 -5.80 10.60
CA ALA A 114 0.31 -4.38 10.30
C ALA A 114 1.64 -4.11 9.59
N LEU A 115 2.73 -4.74 10.03
CA LEU A 115 4.03 -4.62 9.38
C LEU A 115 4.00 -5.12 7.94
N ASP A 116 3.39 -6.28 7.69
CA ASP A 116 3.18 -6.80 6.32
C ASP A 116 2.49 -5.76 5.42
N ASP A 117 1.41 -5.14 5.90
CA ASP A 117 0.72 -4.06 5.19
C ASP A 117 1.63 -2.85 4.95
N PHE A 118 2.40 -2.41 5.95
CA PHE A 118 3.30 -1.27 5.77
C PHE A 118 4.45 -1.58 4.80
N TYR A 119 4.98 -2.80 4.81
CA TYR A 119 5.95 -3.24 3.80
C TYR A 119 5.36 -3.19 2.39
N LYS A 120 4.15 -3.73 2.21
CA LYS A 120 3.43 -3.68 0.93
C LYS A 120 3.14 -2.24 0.50
N SER A 121 2.83 -1.36 1.44
CA SER A 121 2.65 0.07 1.15
C SER A 121 3.96 0.72 0.66
N VAL A 122 5.08 0.45 1.31
CA VAL A 122 6.39 0.99 0.90
C VAL A 122 6.83 0.41 -0.45
N ALA A 123 6.56 -0.87 -0.70
CA ALA A 123 6.85 -1.50 -1.99
C ALA A 123 5.98 -0.93 -3.13
N ALA A 124 4.72 -0.59 -2.82
CA ALA A 124 3.81 0.04 -3.78
C ALA A 124 4.23 1.47 -4.15
N ASP A 125 4.70 2.26 -3.16
CA ASP A 125 5.24 3.61 -3.36
C ASP A 125 6.35 3.92 -2.34
N ILE A 126 7.60 3.91 -2.81
CA ILE A 126 8.79 4.21 -1.99
C ILE A 126 8.89 5.68 -1.55
N GLY A 127 8.08 6.56 -2.15
CA GLY A 127 7.96 7.97 -1.78
C GLY A 127 6.86 8.24 -0.75
N TYR A 128 6.07 7.22 -0.39
CA TYR A 128 4.94 7.39 0.51
C TYR A 128 5.39 7.40 1.98
N GLY A 129 5.85 8.58 2.42
CA GLY A 129 6.33 8.85 3.78
C GLY A 129 5.44 8.35 4.93
N PRO A 130 4.09 8.44 4.87
CA PRO A 130 3.23 7.94 5.94
C PRO A 130 3.42 6.46 6.27
N ALA A 131 3.70 5.61 5.27
CA ALA A 131 3.92 4.19 5.52
C ALA A 131 5.20 3.93 6.32
N TYR A 132 6.29 4.66 6.05
CA TYR A 132 7.50 4.60 6.88
C TYR A 132 7.19 5.06 8.32
N TYR A 133 6.44 6.15 8.48
CA TYR A 133 6.06 6.64 9.80
C TYR A 133 5.25 5.61 10.60
N ASP A 134 4.27 4.97 9.98
CA ASP A 134 3.43 3.98 10.66
C ASP A 134 4.15 2.62 10.85
N ARG A 135 5.06 2.24 9.95
CA ARG A 135 5.94 1.09 10.15
C ARG A 135 6.90 1.31 11.33
N ALA A 136 7.46 2.51 11.48
CA ALA A 136 8.24 2.87 12.65
C ALA A 136 7.46 2.70 13.97
N ARG A 137 6.18 3.09 13.97
CA ARG A 137 5.30 2.90 15.13
C ARG A 137 5.06 1.41 15.43
N ALA A 138 4.98 0.58 14.39
CA ALA A 138 4.86 -0.87 14.57
C ALA A 138 6.14 -1.49 15.14
N TYR A 139 7.33 -1.13 14.64
CA TYR A 139 8.60 -1.55 15.22
C TYR A 139 8.76 -1.12 16.68
N LEU A 140 8.33 0.10 17.04
CA LEU A 140 8.34 0.52 18.45
C LEU A 140 7.49 -0.39 19.33
N ARG A 141 6.34 -0.88 18.84
CA ARG A 141 5.50 -1.82 19.58
C ARG A 141 6.15 -3.20 19.75
N GLN A 142 7.03 -3.60 18.83
CA GLN A 142 7.84 -4.83 18.96
C GLN A 142 9.09 -4.64 19.83
N GLY A 143 9.46 -3.41 20.17
CA GLY A 143 10.70 -3.10 20.88
C GLY A 143 11.89 -2.81 19.96
N ASP A 144 11.69 -2.86 18.64
CA ASP A 144 12.71 -2.68 17.60
C ASP A 144 13.03 -1.18 17.36
N LYS A 145 13.58 -0.53 18.39
CA LYS A 145 13.87 0.91 18.38
C LYS A 145 14.84 1.34 17.26
N ALA A 146 15.75 0.45 16.84
CA ALA A 146 16.69 0.74 15.77
C ALA A 146 15.98 0.89 14.42
N PHE A 147 15.13 -0.07 14.04
CA PHE A 147 14.32 -0.01 12.83
C PHE A 147 13.34 1.16 12.86
N ALA A 148 12.72 1.43 14.01
CA ALA A 148 11.83 2.57 14.16
C ALA A 148 12.53 3.92 13.90
N ARG A 149 13.74 4.13 14.43
CA ARG A 149 14.49 5.37 14.20
C ARG A 149 14.82 5.58 12.72
N GLU A 150 15.20 4.51 12.02
CA GLU A 150 15.51 4.57 10.60
C GLU A 150 14.27 4.94 9.77
N ASP A 151 13.14 4.30 10.05
CA ASP A 151 11.89 4.60 9.35
C ASP A 151 11.35 6.01 9.67
N TYR A 152 11.49 6.50 10.91
CA TYR A 152 11.17 7.90 11.21
C TYR A 152 12.08 8.87 10.48
N ARG A 153 13.38 8.57 10.36
CA ARG A 153 14.31 9.37 9.57
C ARG A 153 13.85 9.42 8.12
N ARG A 154 13.51 8.28 7.54
CA ARG A 154 13.05 8.21 6.15
C ARG A 154 11.73 8.96 5.94
N ALA A 155 10.77 8.81 6.85
CA ALA A 155 9.52 9.54 6.81
C ALA A 155 9.74 11.07 6.89
N CYS A 156 10.68 11.53 7.73
CA CYS A 156 11.05 12.95 7.81
C CYS A 156 11.67 13.46 6.50
N GLU A 157 12.59 12.70 5.89
CA GLU A 157 13.16 13.03 4.57
C GLU A 157 12.09 13.12 3.47
N LEU A 158 11.02 12.35 3.60
CA LEU A 158 9.85 12.35 2.71
C LEU A 158 8.78 13.40 3.10
N GLY A 159 9.09 14.31 4.04
CA GLY A 159 8.22 15.43 4.40
C GLY A 159 7.19 15.15 5.49
N VAL A 160 7.25 14.00 6.18
CA VAL A 160 6.39 13.74 7.35
C VAL A 160 6.95 14.47 8.57
N THR A 161 6.45 15.67 8.83
CA THR A 161 6.93 16.57 9.89
C THR A 161 6.88 15.93 11.29
N ALA A 162 5.82 15.17 11.59
CA ALA A 162 5.68 14.43 12.84
C ALA A 162 6.77 13.36 13.05
N ALA A 163 7.44 12.91 11.99
CA ALA A 163 8.55 11.98 12.06
C ALA A 163 9.87 12.66 12.43
N CYS A 164 10.05 13.94 12.08
CA CYS A 164 11.31 14.66 12.28
C CYS A 164 11.70 14.73 13.76
N ALA A 165 10.76 15.11 14.63
CA ALA A 165 10.96 15.11 16.08
C ALA A 165 11.36 13.72 16.62
N LYS A 166 10.76 12.65 16.08
CA LYS A 166 11.02 11.25 16.49
C LYS A 166 12.33 10.69 15.94
N SER A 167 12.84 11.26 14.85
CA SER A 167 14.11 10.88 14.24
C SER A 167 15.35 11.48 14.91
N GLY A 168 15.17 12.41 15.86
CA GLY A 168 16.28 13.12 16.50
C GLY A 168 16.89 14.25 15.67
N ARG A 169 16.25 14.66 14.56
CA ARG A 169 16.66 15.85 13.78
C ARG A 169 15.78 17.06 14.12
N ARG A 170 16.38 18.25 14.25
CA ARG A 170 15.65 19.52 14.12
C ARG A 170 15.25 19.66 12.65
N GLY A 171 13.96 19.91 12.38
CA GLY A 171 13.38 19.85 11.03
C GLY A 171 14.16 20.69 10.02
N ALA A 172 14.90 20.03 9.13
CA ALA A 172 15.53 20.69 8.01
C ALA A 172 14.48 20.86 6.92
N GLY A 173 14.19 22.12 6.59
CA GLY A 173 13.24 22.50 5.55
C GLY A 173 13.48 21.73 4.27
N ALA A 174 12.39 21.18 3.74
CA ALA A 174 12.33 20.54 2.44
C ALA A 174 12.89 21.48 1.37
N LYS A 175 13.91 21.01 0.65
CA LYS A 175 14.18 21.23 -0.80
C LYS A 175 15.58 20.71 -1.15
N LYS A 176 15.72 19.42 -1.43
CA LYS A 176 16.74 18.93 -2.38
C LYS A 176 16.16 17.79 -3.21
N LYS A 177 16.30 17.91 -4.54
CA LYS A 177 15.83 16.95 -5.55
C LYS A 177 16.23 15.52 -5.14
N ASN A 178 15.21 14.67 -5.04
CA ASN A 178 15.18 13.45 -4.23
C ASN A 178 15.89 12.28 -4.95
N ARG A 179 17.10 11.92 -4.49
CA ARG A 179 17.71 10.60 -4.73
C ARG A 179 17.77 9.87 -3.39
N PRO A 180 17.25 8.63 -3.27
CA PRO A 180 17.40 7.85 -2.04
C PRO A 180 18.89 7.67 -1.74
N SER A 181 19.28 7.89 -0.48
CA SER A 181 20.66 7.69 -0.05
C SER A 181 21.02 6.20 -0.10
N LEU A 182 22.30 5.87 -0.32
CA LEU A 182 22.78 4.48 -0.35
C LEU A 182 22.35 3.72 0.91
N ALA A 183 22.38 4.38 2.07
CA ALA A 183 21.90 3.83 3.34
C ALA A 183 20.41 3.45 3.33
N ALA A 184 19.55 4.22 2.65
CA ALA A 184 18.13 3.92 2.51
C ALA A 184 17.88 2.73 1.59
N LEU A 185 18.69 2.55 0.55
CA LEU A 185 18.63 1.38 -0.34
C LEU A 185 19.11 0.11 0.36
N THR A 186 20.21 0.18 1.11
CA THR A 186 20.74 -0.97 1.88
C THR A 186 19.78 -1.39 3.01
N ALA A 187 19.07 -0.44 3.63
CA ALA A 187 18.03 -0.74 4.61
C ALA A 187 16.82 -1.45 3.97
N SER A 188 16.44 -1.06 2.75
CA SER A 188 15.37 -1.71 2.00
C SER A 188 15.73 -3.16 1.61
N CYS A 189 16.97 -3.42 1.22
CA CYS A 189 17.44 -4.78 0.94
C CYS A 189 17.52 -5.64 2.22
N ARG A 190 17.92 -5.06 3.35
CA ARG A 190 17.93 -5.76 4.65
C ARG A 190 16.52 -6.14 5.11
N ALA A 191 15.57 -5.23 4.95
CA ALA A 191 14.16 -5.49 5.25
C ALA A 191 13.57 -6.57 4.35
N ALA A 192 13.91 -6.58 3.04
CA ALA A 192 13.49 -7.63 2.12
C ALA A 192 14.08 -9.00 2.51
N ALA A 193 15.34 -9.05 2.94
CA ALA A 193 15.98 -10.28 3.41
C ALA A 193 15.37 -10.79 4.74
N GLN A 194 14.98 -9.90 5.66
CA GLN A 194 14.32 -10.27 6.92
C GLN A 194 12.89 -10.79 6.74
N ALA A 195 12.14 -10.23 5.79
CA ALA A 195 10.81 -10.75 5.44
C ALA A 195 10.87 -12.20 4.91
N CYS A 196 11.94 -12.54 4.17
CA CYS A 196 12.13 -13.90 3.66
C CYS A 196 12.48 -14.94 4.71
N ALA A 197 13.12 -14.54 5.82
CA ALA A 197 13.52 -15.46 6.89
C ALA A 197 12.32 -16.06 7.64
N HIS A 198 11.15 -15.43 7.58
CA HIS A 198 9.93 -15.90 8.27
C HIS A 198 9.08 -16.87 7.43
N GLU A 199 9.34 -17.02 6.13
CA GLU A 199 8.50 -17.80 5.21
C GLU A 199 9.23 -19.00 4.56
N GLY A 200 10.47 -19.30 4.95
CA GLY A 200 11.24 -20.40 4.35
C GLY A 200 11.60 -20.19 2.87
N ALA A 201 11.52 -18.95 2.39
CA ALA A 201 11.76 -18.58 1.00
C ALA A 201 13.26 -18.57 0.67
N THR A 202 13.63 -19.00 -0.54
CA THR A 202 15.03 -18.97 -0.99
C THR A 202 15.46 -17.54 -1.33
N PHE A 203 16.77 -17.26 -1.33
CA PHE A 203 17.30 -15.95 -1.73
C PHE A 203 16.85 -15.53 -3.14
N GLY A 204 16.64 -16.49 -4.05
CA GLY A 204 16.10 -16.25 -5.40
C GLY A 204 14.66 -15.71 -5.39
N ASP A 205 13.83 -16.20 -4.48
CA ASP A 205 12.43 -15.74 -4.29
C ASP A 205 12.38 -14.30 -3.76
N CYS A 206 13.38 -13.92 -2.94
CA CYS A 206 13.52 -12.57 -2.40
C CYS A 206 13.93 -11.56 -3.46
N VAL A 207 14.87 -11.94 -4.34
CA VAL A 207 15.36 -11.09 -5.43
C VAL A 207 14.27 -10.88 -6.49
N ALA A 208 13.45 -11.89 -6.78
CA ALA A 208 12.32 -11.77 -7.71
C ALA A 208 11.20 -10.83 -7.22
N LYS A 209 11.09 -10.63 -5.89
CA LYS A 209 10.08 -9.76 -5.26
C LYS A 209 10.61 -8.35 -4.90
N ALA A 210 11.91 -8.09 -5.04
CA ALA A 210 12.50 -6.79 -4.73
C ALA A 210 12.24 -5.78 -5.87
N PRO A 211 11.54 -4.64 -5.67
CA PRO A 211 11.01 -3.87 -6.79
C PRO A 211 12.05 -3.12 -7.62
N VAL A 212 13.23 -2.77 -7.07
CA VAL A 212 14.28 -2.05 -7.81
C VAL A 212 15.64 -2.28 -7.14
N CYS A 213 16.43 -3.21 -7.65
CA CYS A 213 17.89 -3.09 -7.52
C CYS A 213 18.35 -2.29 -8.74
N GLU A 214 18.73 -1.02 -8.55
CA GLU A 214 19.26 -0.19 -9.64
C GLU A 214 20.51 -0.92 -10.20
N ARG A 215 20.48 -1.32 -11.48
CA ARG A 215 21.49 -2.20 -12.13
C ARG A 215 22.94 -1.74 -11.94
N SER A 216 23.16 -0.46 -11.63
CA SER A 216 24.48 0.13 -11.41
C SER A 216 25.04 0.01 -9.98
N LYS A 217 24.28 -0.49 -8.99
CA LYS A 217 24.68 -0.46 -7.56
C LYS A 217 24.41 -1.74 -6.76
N ALA A 218 24.18 -2.86 -7.43
CA ALA A 218 23.93 -4.16 -6.80
C ALA A 218 25.10 -4.68 -5.92
N ALA A 219 26.33 -4.17 -6.13
CA ALA A 219 27.51 -4.56 -5.34
C ALA A 219 27.41 -4.19 -3.85
N ASP A 220 26.58 -3.21 -3.48
CA ASP A 220 26.50 -2.69 -2.11
C ASP A 220 25.41 -3.38 -1.26
N CYS A 221 24.68 -4.36 -1.84
CA CYS A 221 23.45 -4.91 -1.26
C CYS A 221 23.52 -6.39 -0.80
N CYS A 222 24.68 -7.06 -0.88
CA CYS A 222 24.80 -8.49 -0.55
C CYS A 222 25.83 -8.78 0.56
N PRO A 223 25.75 -9.93 1.27
CA PRO A 223 26.73 -10.35 2.26
C PRO A 223 28.15 -10.27 1.68
N SER A 224 29.09 -9.80 2.50
CA SER A 224 30.37 -9.24 2.04
C SER A 224 31.20 -10.12 1.09
N ALA A 225 31.02 -11.44 1.10
CA ALA A 225 31.69 -12.36 0.18
C ALA A 225 31.10 -12.35 -1.25
N CYS A 226 29.77 -12.32 -1.37
CA CYS A 226 29.08 -12.27 -2.66
C CYS A 226 29.29 -10.92 -3.36
N ALA A 227 29.27 -9.83 -2.60
CA ALA A 227 29.55 -8.48 -3.09
C ALA A 227 30.96 -8.36 -3.70
N ARG A 228 31.98 -8.94 -3.04
CA ARG A 228 33.37 -8.93 -3.53
C ARG A 228 33.55 -9.77 -4.80
N ALA A 229 32.89 -10.92 -4.89
CA ALA A 229 32.98 -11.80 -6.06
C ALA A 229 32.31 -11.18 -7.29
N LEU A 230 31.14 -10.56 -7.12
CA LEU A 230 30.44 -9.87 -8.19
C LEU A 230 31.22 -8.63 -8.68
N ARG A 231 31.83 -7.88 -7.76
CA ARG A 231 32.63 -6.69 -8.11
C ARG A 231 33.83 -7.05 -8.99
N ARG A 232 34.60 -8.07 -8.61
CA ARG A 232 35.74 -8.57 -9.41
C ARG A 232 35.33 -9.03 -10.81
N ALA A 233 34.14 -9.62 -10.94
CA ALA A 233 33.63 -10.10 -12.21
C ALA A 233 33.27 -8.96 -13.18
N LEU A 234 32.74 -7.86 -12.66
CA LEU A 234 32.39 -6.67 -13.44
C LEU A 234 33.64 -5.82 -13.77
N ASP A 235 34.59 -5.71 -12.83
CA ASP A 235 35.87 -5.02 -13.07
C ASP A 235 36.70 -5.72 -14.17
N ALA A 236 36.48 -7.01 -14.39
CA ALA A 236 37.07 -7.79 -15.49
C ALA A 236 36.33 -7.63 -16.85
N GLY A 237 35.42 -6.65 -16.97
CA GLY A 237 34.75 -6.30 -18.22
C GLY A 237 33.63 -7.25 -18.65
N ARG A 238 33.15 -8.12 -17.76
CA ARG A 238 32.05 -9.06 -18.08
C ARG A 238 30.69 -8.40 -17.96
N SER A 239 29.75 -8.82 -18.80
CA SER A 239 28.36 -8.34 -18.74
C SER A 239 27.64 -8.84 -17.48
N ASP A 240 26.68 -8.05 -17.01
CA ASP A 240 25.93 -8.30 -15.77
C ASP A 240 25.33 -9.72 -15.73
N ALA A 241 24.78 -10.20 -16.84
CA ALA A 241 24.16 -11.53 -16.92
C ALA A 241 25.18 -12.69 -16.85
N ALA A 242 26.41 -12.49 -17.35
CA ALA A 242 27.48 -13.48 -17.29
C ALA A 242 28.14 -13.50 -15.90
N ALA A 243 28.37 -12.32 -15.32
CA ALA A 243 28.91 -12.17 -13.98
C ALA A 243 27.99 -12.78 -12.91
N PHE A 244 26.67 -12.60 -13.04
CA PHE A 244 25.68 -13.23 -12.16
C PHE A 244 25.65 -14.75 -12.30
N ARG A 245 25.72 -15.28 -13.52
CA ARG A 245 25.69 -16.73 -13.76
C ARG A 245 26.85 -17.43 -13.07
N ASP A 246 28.08 -16.93 -13.19
CA ASP A 246 29.28 -17.54 -12.61
C ASP A 246 29.34 -17.44 -11.08
N VAL A 247 28.98 -16.29 -10.51
CA VAL A 247 29.03 -16.07 -9.05
C VAL A 247 28.08 -17.00 -8.30
N PHE A 248 26.95 -17.34 -8.92
CA PHE A 248 25.91 -18.17 -8.31
C PHE A 248 25.85 -19.62 -8.83
N SER A 249 26.66 -19.99 -9.83
CA SER A 249 26.86 -21.38 -10.25
C SER A 249 28.14 -22.02 -9.69
N GLY A 250 29.00 -21.24 -9.04
CA GLY A 250 30.18 -21.74 -8.35
C GLY A 250 29.86 -22.44 -7.02
N PRO A 251 30.67 -23.43 -6.59
CA PRO A 251 30.42 -24.27 -5.40
C PRO A 251 30.44 -23.52 -4.06
N ARG A 252 30.73 -22.21 -4.04
CA ARG A 252 30.82 -21.39 -2.82
C ARG A 252 29.50 -20.74 -2.39
N CYS A 253 28.49 -20.68 -3.26
CA CYS A 253 27.19 -20.09 -2.94
C CYS A 253 26.07 -21.14 -2.81
N ALA A 254 26.41 -22.42 -2.92
CA ALA A 254 25.49 -23.56 -2.83
C ALA A 254 25.44 -24.21 -1.43
N ARG A 255 25.93 -23.52 -0.39
CA ARG A 255 25.83 -23.95 1.02
C ARG A 255 25.34 -22.81 1.89
#